data_AF-A0A554MVA5-F1
#
_entry.id   AF-A0A554MVA5-F1
#
_cell.length_a   1.000
_cell.length_b   1.000
_cell.length_c   1.000
_cell.angle_alpha   90.00
_cell.angle_beta   90.00
_cell.angle_gamma   90.00
#
_symmetry.space_group_name_H-M   'P 1'
#
loop_
_entity.id
_entity.type
_entity.pdbx_description
1 polymer ?
#
loop_
_entity_poly.entity_id
_entity_poly.type
_entity_poly.pdbx_seq_one_letter_code
_entity_poly.pdbx_strand_id
1 'polypeptide(L)'
;MKSVAIIGGGPTGLSAAIYTARADKRTLVFDDGGGTTRDVDTMKNIYGFPEGVTGPELVDVGQEHAQKYGADIVEEEVVRIAPEGEQYLVETTVNEYTVDGVILATGATYERPAIANVEPFEGQGVSYCVECDAFFYRDQTVAVVGTDNYAATEALMLLDYTDDVQLLTNGSLFEADDELRDRVEEEDIPVVTDRLDRLEGEEILETVVTTDGREIPIDGLSSLGERIPLFRAGVNRR
;
A
#
# COMPACT_ATOMS: atom_id res chain seq x y z
N MET A 1 32.16 -0.38 14.85
CA MET A 1 31.25 -0.44 13.69
C MET A 1 29.93 0.18 14.11
N LYS A 2 29.38 1.14 13.35
CA LYS A 2 28.07 1.73 13.68
C LYS A 2 26.95 0.75 13.38
N SER A 3 25.91 0.71 14.20
CA SER A 3 24.73 -0.14 13.98
C SER A 3 23.55 0.61 13.39
N VAL A 4 22.76 -0.08 12.56
CA VAL A 4 21.53 0.45 11.97
C VAL A 4 20.43 -0.59 12.15
N ALA A 5 19.31 -0.18 12.76
CA ALA A 5 18.08 -0.95 12.76
C ALA A 5 17.24 -0.57 11.53
N ILE A 6 16.74 -1.56 10.82
CA ILE A 6 15.80 -1.41 9.71
C ILE A 6 14.50 -2.03 10.17
N ILE A 7 13.43 -1.24 10.23
CA ILE A 7 12.13 -1.70 10.72
C ILE A 7 11.26 -2.06 9.53
N GLY A 8 11.10 -3.35 9.27
CA GLY A 8 10.35 -3.91 8.14
C GLY A 8 11.23 -4.80 7.26
N GLY A 9 10.82 -6.05 7.08
CA GLY A 9 11.47 -7.05 6.22
C GLY A 9 10.94 -7.12 4.79
N GLY A 10 10.20 -6.11 4.32
CA GLY A 10 9.76 -6.01 2.93
C GLY A 10 10.86 -5.53 1.98
N PRO A 11 10.55 -5.37 0.67
CA PRO A 11 11.53 -5.02 -0.37
C PRO A 11 12.34 -3.75 -0.05
N THR A 12 11.72 -2.73 0.52
CA THR A 12 12.39 -1.48 0.94
C THR A 12 13.44 -1.73 2.02
N GLY A 13 13.08 -2.48 3.06
CA GLY A 13 13.97 -2.78 4.18
C GLY A 13 15.12 -3.69 3.77
N LEU A 14 14.84 -4.72 2.97
CA LEU A 14 15.85 -5.65 2.46
C LEU A 14 16.83 -4.97 1.50
N SER A 15 16.33 -4.09 0.62
CA SER A 15 17.19 -3.26 -0.22
C SER A 15 18.12 -2.39 0.63
N ALA A 16 17.59 -1.68 1.64
CA ALA A 16 18.41 -0.91 2.56
C ALA A 16 19.44 -1.78 3.30
N ALA A 17 19.06 -2.99 3.72
CA ALA A 17 19.90 -3.92 4.44
C ALA A 17 21.12 -4.37 3.62
N ILE A 18 20.90 -4.68 2.34
CA ILE A 18 21.98 -5.02 1.40
C ILE A 18 23.03 -3.89 1.36
N TYR A 19 22.58 -2.63 1.23
CA TYR A 19 23.50 -1.49 1.13
C TYR A 19 24.20 -1.17 2.46
N THR A 20 23.50 -1.20 3.59
CA THR A 20 24.11 -0.91 4.90
C THR A 20 25.10 -1.99 5.31
N ALA A 21 24.79 -3.27 5.08
CA ALA A 21 25.71 -4.38 5.36
C ALA A 21 26.97 -4.29 4.50
N ARG A 22 26.82 -4.00 3.19
CA ARG A 22 27.96 -3.76 2.28
C ARG A 22 28.81 -2.54 2.65
N ALA A 23 28.24 -1.58 3.36
CA ALA A 23 28.93 -0.41 3.88
C ALA A 23 29.60 -0.64 5.26
N ASP A 24 29.78 -1.90 5.65
CA ASP A 24 30.42 -2.31 6.91
C ASP A 24 29.72 -1.70 8.14
N LYS A 25 28.38 -1.78 8.14
CA LYS A 25 27.52 -1.47 9.30
C LYS A 25 27.03 -2.77 9.92
N ARG A 26 26.80 -2.73 11.24
CA ARG A 26 26.05 -3.79 11.92
C ARG A 26 24.58 -3.57 11.59
N THR A 27 24.05 -4.35 10.65
CA THR A 27 22.70 -4.18 10.14
C THR A 27 21.76 -5.19 10.77
N LEU A 28 20.73 -4.70 11.46
CA LEU A 28 19.63 -5.50 12.01
C LEU A 28 18.36 -5.19 11.21
N VAL A 29 17.73 -6.20 10.64
CA VAL A 29 16.42 -6.07 9.98
C VAL A 29 15.38 -6.72 10.88
N PHE A 30 14.43 -5.93 11.37
CA PHE A 30 13.32 -6.43 12.16
C PHE A 30 12.16 -6.77 11.24
N ASP A 31 11.70 -8.01 11.33
CA ASP A 31 10.66 -8.59 10.47
C ASP A 31 9.77 -9.49 11.32
N ASP A 32 8.50 -9.16 11.46
CA ASP A 32 7.53 -9.98 12.20
C ASP A 32 6.93 -11.11 11.34
N GLY A 33 7.37 -11.22 10.07
CA GLY A 33 6.85 -12.17 9.10
C GLY A 33 5.58 -11.72 8.38
N GLY A 34 5.04 -10.54 8.72
CA GLY A 34 3.85 -9.95 8.07
C GLY A 34 4.16 -9.12 6.84
N GLY A 35 3.17 -8.34 6.38
CA GLY A 35 3.34 -7.33 5.33
C GLY A 35 2.76 -7.73 3.98
N THR A 36 2.07 -6.77 3.36
CA THR A 36 1.25 -6.94 2.15
C THR A 36 1.99 -7.50 0.95
N THR A 37 3.31 -7.32 0.86
CA THR A 37 4.13 -7.90 -0.22
C THR A 37 4.03 -9.43 -0.23
N ARG A 38 3.98 -10.08 0.93
CA ARG A 38 3.93 -11.55 1.04
C ARG A 38 2.59 -12.14 0.57
N ASP A 39 1.55 -11.32 0.53
CA ASP A 39 0.21 -11.73 0.13
C ASP A 39 -0.01 -11.62 -1.39
N VAL A 40 0.97 -11.11 -2.14
CA VAL A 40 0.84 -10.92 -3.59
C VAL A 40 1.14 -12.22 -4.34
N ASP A 41 0.15 -12.72 -5.07
CA ASP A 41 0.27 -13.96 -5.85
C ASP A 41 1.37 -13.88 -6.92
N THR A 42 1.38 -12.83 -7.74
CA THR A 42 2.39 -12.66 -8.80
C THR A 42 2.58 -11.20 -9.18
N MET A 43 3.81 -10.71 -9.10
CA MET A 43 4.23 -9.40 -9.59
C MET A 43 4.93 -9.54 -10.94
N LYS A 44 4.49 -8.77 -11.93
CA LYS A 44 5.06 -8.77 -13.30
C LYS A 44 5.85 -7.50 -13.63
N ASN A 45 5.94 -6.58 -12.67
CA ASN A 45 6.57 -5.26 -12.80
C ASN A 45 7.89 -5.14 -12.02
N ILE A 46 8.50 -6.27 -11.63
CA ILE A 46 9.76 -6.27 -10.87
C ILE A 46 10.95 -6.48 -11.82
N TYR A 47 11.84 -5.50 -11.86
CA TYR A 47 13.09 -5.59 -12.63
C TYR A 47 13.93 -6.79 -12.18
N GLY A 48 14.38 -7.59 -13.15
CA GLY A 48 15.17 -8.81 -12.91
C GLY A 48 14.35 -10.11 -12.87
N PHE A 49 13.02 -10.02 -12.87
CA PHE A 49 12.11 -11.17 -12.90
C PHE A 49 11.22 -11.12 -14.15
N PRO A 50 11.76 -11.49 -15.34
CA PRO A 50 11.05 -11.33 -16.61
C PRO A 50 9.77 -12.17 -16.73
N GLU A 51 9.72 -13.31 -16.04
CA GLU A 51 8.53 -14.18 -16.00
C GLU A 51 7.58 -13.82 -14.85
N GLY A 52 7.90 -12.76 -14.09
CA GLY A 52 7.25 -12.42 -12.83
C GLY A 52 7.85 -13.15 -11.62
N VAL A 53 7.40 -12.75 -10.44
CA VAL A 53 7.84 -13.29 -9.14
C VAL A 53 6.68 -13.26 -8.15
N THR A 54 6.58 -14.26 -7.28
CA THR A 54 5.59 -14.21 -6.20
C THR A 54 6.06 -13.27 -5.09
N GLY A 55 5.12 -12.72 -4.33
CA GLY A 55 5.40 -11.91 -3.16
C GLY A 55 6.38 -12.57 -2.17
N PRO A 56 6.10 -13.81 -1.71
CA PRO A 56 6.99 -14.55 -0.82
C PRO A 56 8.37 -14.78 -1.43
N GLU A 57 8.44 -15.20 -2.70
CA GLU A 57 9.72 -15.45 -3.38
C GLU A 57 10.60 -14.19 -3.46
N LEU A 58 9.99 -13.02 -3.75
CA LEU A 58 10.72 -11.76 -3.80
C LEU A 58 11.34 -11.41 -2.44
N VAL A 59 10.59 -11.63 -1.36
CA VAL A 59 11.05 -11.36 0.01
C VAL A 59 12.16 -12.33 0.41
N ASP A 60 12.00 -13.62 0.13
CA ASP A 60 12.98 -14.66 0.44
C ASP A 60 14.32 -14.39 -0.27
N VAL A 61 14.28 -14.10 -1.58
CA VAL A 61 15.47 -13.73 -2.36
C VAL A 61 16.15 -12.48 -1.79
N GLY A 62 15.36 -11.49 -1.35
CA GLY A 62 15.88 -10.28 -0.71
C GLY A 62 16.56 -10.56 0.64
N GLN A 63 15.96 -11.42 1.48
CA GLN A 63 16.54 -11.85 2.76
C GLN A 63 17.86 -12.60 2.54
N GLU A 64 17.89 -13.58 1.64
CA GLU A 64 19.11 -14.31 1.27
C GLU A 64 20.23 -13.35 0.82
N HIS A 65 19.88 -12.36 0.00
CA HIS A 65 20.82 -11.36 -0.50
C HIS A 65 21.37 -10.46 0.62
N ALA A 66 20.52 -10.01 1.54
CA ALA A 66 20.94 -9.22 2.69
C ALA A 66 21.85 -10.02 3.64
N GLN A 67 21.45 -11.25 3.98
CA GLN A 67 22.21 -12.17 4.84
C GLN A 67 23.57 -12.53 4.24
N LYS A 68 23.65 -12.71 2.91
CA LYS A 68 24.91 -12.95 2.20
C LYS A 68 25.95 -11.84 2.43
N TYR A 69 25.51 -10.62 2.71
CA TYR A 69 26.40 -9.49 3.02
C TYR A 69 26.52 -9.21 4.52
N GLY A 70 25.93 -10.04 5.38
CA GLY A 70 26.08 -9.97 6.84
C GLY A 70 25.02 -9.14 7.55
N ALA A 71 23.85 -8.89 6.93
CA ALA A 71 22.69 -8.40 7.67
C ALA A 71 22.10 -9.51 8.53
N ASP A 72 21.74 -9.19 9.77
CA ASP A 72 21.03 -10.09 10.67
C ASP A 72 19.52 -9.85 10.52
N ILE A 73 18.76 -10.91 10.24
CA ILE A 73 17.29 -10.87 10.27
C ILE A 73 16.85 -11.23 11.69
N VAL A 74 16.10 -10.33 12.31
CA VAL A 74 15.55 -10.46 13.66
C VAL A 74 14.06 -10.65 13.52
N GLU A 75 13.59 -11.88 13.77
CA GLU A 75 12.19 -12.28 13.64
C GLU A 75 11.34 -11.78 14.83
N GLU A 76 11.25 -10.45 14.99
CA GLU A 76 10.57 -9.79 16.10
C GLU A 76 9.82 -8.54 15.63
N GLU A 77 8.66 -8.28 16.25
CA GLU A 77 7.87 -7.06 16.02
C GLU A 77 8.41 -5.90 16.87
N VAL A 78 8.74 -4.79 16.22
CA VAL A 78 9.14 -3.55 16.90
C VAL A 78 7.90 -2.78 17.34
N VAL A 79 7.76 -2.59 18.66
CA VAL A 79 6.60 -1.91 19.25
C VAL A 79 6.89 -0.46 19.58
N ARG A 80 8.16 -0.09 19.75
CA ARG A 80 8.53 1.28 20.13
C ARG A 80 9.97 1.62 19.74
N ILE A 81 10.17 2.89 19.38
CA ILE A 81 11.48 3.49 19.11
C ILE A 81 11.56 4.80 19.86
N ALA A 82 12.64 5.01 20.61
CA ALA A 82 12.85 6.20 21.42
C ALA A 82 14.31 6.69 21.33
N PRO A 83 14.55 8.01 21.41
CA PRO A 83 15.91 8.53 21.51
C PRO A 83 16.55 8.13 22.84
N GLU A 84 17.80 7.67 22.78
CA GLU A 84 18.63 7.30 23.93
C GLU A 84 20.01 7.97 23.78
N GLY A 85 20.13 9.22 24.26
CA GLY A 85 21.35 10.01 24.09
C GLY A 85 21.62 10.34 22.60
N GLU A 86 22.75 9.87 22.07
CA GLU A 86 23.11 9.97 20.64
C GLU A 86 22.66 8.74 19.82
N GLN A 87 21.96 7.81 20.45
CA GLN A 87 21.50 6.53 19.88
C GLN A 87 19.97 6.44 19.95
N TYR A 88 19.44 5.30 19.52
CA TYR A 88 18.02 4.97 19.60
C TYR A 88 17.85 3.64 20.34
N LEU A 89 16.90 3.62 21.27
CA LEU A 89 16.34 2.41 21.85
C LEU A 89 15.24 1.89 20.92
N VAL A 90 15.34 0.63 20.53
CA VAL A 90 14.34 -0.13 19.75
C VAL A 90 13.83 -1.24 20.66
N GLU A 91 12.57 -1.12 21.07
CA GLU A 91 11.89 -2.11 21.91
C GLU A 91 11.03 -3.00 21.01
N THR A 92 11.19 -4.31 21.15
CA THR A 92 10.39 -5.32 20.46
C THR A 92 9.43 -6.00 21.43
N THR A 93 8.63 -6.94 20.93
CA THR A 93 7.80 -7.81 21.76
C THR A 93 8.62 -8.76 22.66
N VAL A 94 9.94 -8.90 22.43
CA VAL A 94 10.80 -9.88 23.11
C VAL A 94 11.99 -9.23 23.80
N ASN A 95 12.67 -8.29 23.14
CA ASN A 95 13.98 -7.76 23.51
C ASN A 95 14.07 -6.24 23.33
N GLU A 96 15.17 -5.68 23.80
CA GLU A 96 15.53 -4.28 23.59
C GLU A 96 16.89 -4.18 22.89
N TYR A 97 17.03 -3.22 21.99
CA TYR A 97 18.23 -3.00 21.19
C TYR A 97 18.60 -1.52 21.18
N THR A 98 19.87 -1.20 21.47
CA THR A 98 20.40 0.15 21.26
C THR A 98 21.17 0.22 19.94
N VAL A 99 20.81 1.17 19.08
CA VAL A 99 21.40 1.34 17.73
C VAL A 99 21.78 2.79 17.42
N ASP A 100 22.76 2.99 16.52
CA ASP A 100 23.21 4.34 16.15
C ASP A 100 22.31 5.02 15.10
N GLY A 101 21.45 4.27 14.43
CA GLY A 101 20.54 4.80 13.42
C GLY A 101 19.36 3.87 13.14
N VAL A 102 18.27 4.45 12.64
CA VAL A 102 17.03 3.73 12.33
C VAL A 102 16.58 4.09 10.91
N ILE A 103 16.19 3.08 10.14
CA ILE A 103 15.49 3.22 8.85
C ILE A 103 14.08 2.67 9.04
N LEU A 104 13.08 3.51 8.81
CA LEU A 104 11.67 3.11 8.85
C LEU A 104 11.26 2.59 7.46
N ALA A 105 11.02 1.29 7.37
CA ALA A 105 10.58 0.60 6.15
C ALA A 105 9.33 -0.25 6.44
N THR A 106 8.46 0.26 7.31
CA THR A 106 7.39 -0.49 7.98
C THR A 106 6.22 -0.85 7.08
N GLY A 107 6.24 -0.45 5.81
CA GLY A 107 5.11 -0.59 4.90
C GLY A 107 3.91 0.29 5.29
N ALA A 108 2.80 0.01 4.65
CA ALA A 108 1.51 0.65 4.88
C ALA A 108 0.43 -0.44 4.92
N THR A 109 -0.65 -0.15 5.64
CA THR A 109 -1.90 -0.89 5.50
C THR A 109 -2.94 0.00 4.85
N TYR A 110 -3.97 -0.62 4.30
CA TYR A 110 -5.10 0.04 3.69
C TYR A 110 -6.36 -0.34 4.45
N GLU A 111 -7.25 0.62 4.64
CA GLU A 111 -8.61 0.30 5.10
C GLU A 111 -9.45 -0.10 3.89
N ARG A 112 -10.14 -1.23 4.03
CA ARG A 112 -11.13 -1.64 3.04
C ARG A 112 -12.24 -0.58 2.99
N PRO A 113 -12.77 -0.25 1.80
CA PRO A 113 -13.92 0.61 1.73
C PRO A 113 -15.08 -0.03 2.48
N ALA A 114 -15.91 0.79 3.13
CA ALA A 114 -17.09 0.33 3.85
C ALA A 114 -18.20 -0.11 2.87
N ILE A 115 -17.95 -1.23 2.18
CA ILE A 115 -18.79 -1.88 1.17
C ILE A 115 -18.81 -3.37 1.52
N ALA A 116 -19.96 -4.03 1.45
CA ALA A 116 -20.04 -5.46 1.70
C ALA A 116 -19.45 -6.28 0.54
N ASN A 117 -18.92 -7.46 0.85
CA ASN A 117 -18.36 -8.41 -0.12
C ASN A 117 -17.19 -7.85 -0.94
N VAL A 118 -16.28 -7.10 -0.33
CA VAL A 118 -15.06 -6.62 -1.03
C VAL A 118 -14.04 -7.75 -1.20
N GLU A 119 -13.88 -8.58 -0.18
CA GLU A 119 -12.85 -9.63 -0.09
C GLU A 119 -12.80 -10.58 -1.29
N PRO A 120 -13.93 -11.10 -1.82
CA PRO A 120 -13.89 -12.00 -2.97
C PRO A 120 -13.35 -11.36 -4.25
N PHE A 121 -13.38 -10.02 -4.34
CA PHE A 121 -12.98 -9.28 -5.53
C PHE A 121 -11.59 -8.61 -5.38
N GLU A 122 -10.92 -8.76 -4.23
CA GLU A 122 -9.52 -8.29 -4.05
C GLU A 122 -8.61 -9.01 -5.05
N GLY A 123 -7.94 -8.24 -5.93
CA GLY A 123 -7.15 -8.80 -7.03
C GLY A 123 -7.96 -9.38 -8.20
N GLN A 124 -9.29 -9.35 -8.14
CA GLN A 124 -10.23 -9.77 -9.19
C GLN A 124 -11.15 -8.62 -9.62
N GLY A 125 -10.62 -7.39 -9.60
CA GLY A 125 -11.37 -6.17 -9.94
C GLY A 125 -11.28 -5.07 -8.89
N VAL A 126 -11.01 -5.42 -7.62
CA VAL A 126 -10.68 -4.45 -6.57
C VAL A 126 -9.16 -4.28 -6.47
N SER A 127 -8.69 -3.04 -6.60
CA SER A 127 -7.29 -2.65 -6.48
C SER A 127 -7.07 -1.56 -5.43
N TYR A 128 -5.90 -1.60 -4.80
CA TYR A 128 -5.43 -0.64 -3.80
C TYR A 128 -4.21 0.16 -4.29
N CYS A 129 -3.93 0.18 -5.59
CA CYS A 129 -2.84 0.95 -6.16
C CYS A 129 -3.10 1.21 -7.65
N VAL A 130 -3.65 2.39 -7.98
CA VAL A 130 -3.87 2.78 -9.38
C VAL A 130 -2.57 2.71 -10.17
N GLU A 131 -1.47 3.24 -9.63
CA GLU A 131 -0.16 3.22 -10.30
C GLU A 131 0.34 1.80 -10.64
N CYS A 132 -0.08 0.81 -9.86
CA CYS A 132 0.34 -0.59 -10.02
C CYS A 132 -0.55 -1.31 -11.05
N ASP A 133 -1.86 -1.10 -10.97
CA ASP A 133 -2.85 -1.99 -11.60
C ASP A 133 -3.65 -1.32 -12.73
N ALA A 134 -3.61 0.01 -12.89
CA ALA A 134 -4.38 0.73 -13.91
C ALA A 134 -4.14 0.22 -15.34
N PHE A 135 -2.92 -0.27 -15.63
CA PHE A 135 -2.58 -0.87 -16.92
C PHE A 135 -3.48 -2.06 -17.32
N PHE A 136 -4.02 -2.80 -16.35
CA PHE A 136 -4.91 -3.94 -16.60
C PHE A 136 -6.33 -3.50 -17.00
N TYR A 137 -6.72 -2.27 -16.65
CA TYR A 137 -8.06 -1.71 -16.89
C TYR A 137 -8.11 -0.74 -18.08
N ARG A 138 -7.24 -0.91 -19.07
CA ARG A 138 -7.24 -0.07 -20.27
C ARG A 138 -8.51 -0.28 -21.09
N ASP A 139 -9.10 0.82 -21.52
CA ASP A 139 -10.37 0.85 -22.26
C ASP A 139 -11.54 0.17 -21.50
N GLN A 140 -11.45 0.07 -20.17
CA GLN A 140 -12.48 -0.53 -19.29
C GLN A 140 -13.18 0.53 -18.43
N THR A 141 -14.37 0.23 -17.94
CA THR A 141 -15.11 1.13 -17.04
C THR A 141 -14.56 0.99 -15.61
N VAL A 142 -14.06 2.07 -15.03
CA VAL A 142 -13.43 2.03 -13.70
C VAL A 142 -14.02 3.06 -12.74
N ALA A 143 -13.95 2.76 -11.45
CA ALA A 143 -14.34 3.67 -10.40
C ALA A 143 -13.26 3.82 -9.33
N VAL A 144 -13.16 5.01 -8.74
CA VAL A 144 -12.37 5.29 -7.54
C VAL A 144 -13.31 5.54 -6.37
N VAL A 145 -13.13 4.85 -5.25
CA VAL A 145 -13.87 5.11 -4.00
C VAL A 145 -13.05 6.03 -3.11
N GLY A 146 -13.60 7.19 -2.78
CA GLY A 146 -12.98 8.13 -1.85
C GLY A 146 -13.55 9.54 -1.95
N THR A 147 -13.06 10.43 -1.10
CA THR A 147 -13.62 11.79 -0.97
C THR A 147 -12.57 12.90 -1.04
N ASP A 148 -11.28 12.58 -0.95
CA ASP A 148 -10.22 13.55 -0.70
C ASP A 148 -9.37 13.84 -1.96
N ASN A 149 -8.29 14.60 -1.77
CA ASN A 149 -7.31 14.89 -2.82
C ASN A 149 -6.72 13.63 -3.45
N TYR A 150 -6.60 12.56 -2.66
CA TYR A 150 -6.01 11.32 -3.11
C TYR A 150 -6.95 10.63 -4.12
N ALA A 151 -8.22 10.48 -3.76
CA ALA A 151 -9.24 9.95 -4.67
C ALA A 151 -9.37 10.77 -5.97
N ALA A 152 -9.32 12.10 -5.87
CA ALA A 152 -9.34 12.98 -7.03
C ALA A 152 -8.12 12.77 -7.95
N THR A 153 -6.93 12.66 -7.35
CA THR A 153 -5.68 12.44 -8.11
C THR A 153 -5.69 11.08 -8.81
N GLU A 154 -6.16 10.04 -8.14
CA GLU A 154 -6.28 8.71 -8.72
C GLU A 154 -7.27 8.63 -9.87
N ALA A 155 -8.43 9.27 -9.74
CA ALA A 155 -9.41 9.34 -10.83
C ALA A 155 -8.80 10.04 -12.05
N LEU A 156 -8.09 11.14 -11.86
CA LEU A 156 -7.39 11.85 -12.95
C LEU A 156 -6.26 11.02 -13.56
N MET A 157 -5.55 10.21 -12.78
CA MET A 157 -4.50 9.31 -13.31
C MET A 157 -5.07 8.18 -14.17
N LEU A 158 -6.27 7.69 -13.86
CA LEU A 158 -6.92 6.63 -14.64
C LEU A 158 -7.26 7.07 -16.07
N LEU A 159 -7.39 8.37 -16.32
CA LEU A 159 -7.60 8.94 -17.67
C LEU A 159 -6.43 8.67 -18.63
N ASP A 160 -5.23 8.36 -18.13
CA ASP A 160 -4.11 7.92 -18.98
C ASP A 160 -4.37 6.52 -19.59
N TYR A 161 -5.38 5.78 -19.11
CA TYR A 161 -5.66 4.39 -19.46
C TYR A 161 -7.08 4.15 -20.00
N THR A 162 -8.07 4.92 -19.55
CA THR A 162 -9.47 4.78 -19.96
C THR A 162 -10.22 6.10 -19.82
N ASP A 163 -11.14 6.37 -20.76
CA ASP A 163 -12.02 7.55 -20.72
C ASP A 163 -13.26 7.35 -19.83
N ASP A 164 -13.49 6.13 -19.32
CA ASP A 164 -14.69 5.78 -18.54
C ASP A 164 -14.33 5.61 -17.05
N VAL A 165 -14.13 6.76 -16.39
CA VAL A 165 -13.74 6.86 -14.98
C VAL A 165 -14.88 7.51 -14.17
N GLN A 166 -15.21 6.95 -13.02
CA GLN A 166 -16.16 7.52 -12.06
C GLN A 166 -15.53 7.67 -10.67
N LEU A 167 -15.97 8.67 -9.89
CA LEU A 167 -15.58 8.85 -8.50
C LEU A 167 -16.78 8.60 -7.60
N LEU A 168 -16.69 7.61 -6.70
CA LEU A 168 -17.75 7.20 -5.79
C LEU A 168 -17.43 7.65 -4.36
N THR A 169 -18.27 8.51 -3.78
CA THR A 169 -18.00 9.08 -2.44
C THR A 169 -18.59 8.26 -1.28
N ASN A 170 -19.31 7.17 -1.60
CA ASN A 170 -19.98 6.31 -0.64
C ASN A 170 -20.86 7.06 0.37
N GLY A 171 -21.72 7.96 -0.13
CA GLY A 171 -22.64 8.75 0.70
C GLY A 171 -22.03 9.97 1.39
N SER A 172 -20.76 10.27 1.15
CA SER A 172 -20.05 11.42 1.72
C SER A 172 -19.96 12.58 0.74
N LEU A 173 -19.56 13.76 1.22
CA LEU A 173 -19.24 14.89 0.36
C LEU A 173 -17.87 14.68 -0.30
N PHE A 174 -17.69 15.23 -1.50
CA PHE A 174 -16.39 15.28 -2.15
C PHE A 174 -15.60 16.47 -1.60
N GLU A 175 -14.57 16.18 -0.81
CA GLU A 175 -13.82 17.12 0.03
C GLU A 175 -12.41 17.42 -0.50
N ALA A 176 -12.08 17.06 -1.75
CA ALA A 176 -10.82 17.45 -2.39
C ALA A 176 -10.65 18.98 -2.46
N ASP A 177 -9.43 19.49 -2.58
CA ASP A 177 -9.14 20.91 -2.74
C ASP A 177 -9.75 21.45 -4.05
N ASP A 178 -10.07 22.74 -4.07
CA ASP A 178 -10.79 23.39 -5.19
C ASP A 178 -10.09 23.13 -6.54
N GLU A 179 -8.76 23.20 -6.60
CA GLU A 179 -7.98 22.92 -7.83
C GLU A 179 -8.21 21.49 -8.36
N LEU A 180 -8.31 20.49 -7.47
CA LEU A 180 -8.54 19.11 -7.88
C LEU A 180 -10.01 18.88 -8.25
N ARG A 181 -10.96 19.51 -7.55
CA ARG A 181 -12.38 19.44 -7.94
C ARG A 181 -12.60 20.04 -9.32
N ASP A 182 -12.02 21.20 -9.59
CA ASP A 182 -12.14 21.89 -10.88
C ASP A 182 -11.61 21.01 -12.02
N ARG A 183 -10.48 20.30 -11.80
CA ARG A 183 -9.91 19.37 -12.79
C ARG A 183 -10.78 18.13 -13.00
N VAL A 184 -11.32 17.54 -11.93
CA VAL A 184 -12.25 16.40 -12.03
C VAL A 184 -13.50 16.80 -12.83
N GLU A 185 -14.00 18.02 -12.63
CA GLU A 185 -15.12 18.56 -13.42
C GLU A 185 -14.73 18.87 -14.87
N GLU A 186 -13.54 19.43 -15.13
CA GLU A 186 -13.06 19.75 -16.47
C GLU A 186 -12.88 18.51 -17.35
N GLU A 187 -12.48 17.39 -16.76
CA GLU A 187 -12.34 16.10 -17.43
C GLU A 187 -13.66 15.29 -17.48
N ASP A 188 -14.79 15.91 -17.13
CA ASP A 188 -16.13 15.30 -17.13
C ASP A 188 -16.24 14.00 -16.29
N ILE A 189 -15.40 13.82 -15.27
CA ILE A 189 -15.44 12.63 -14.39
C ILE A 189 -16.69 12.72 -13.49
N PRO A 190 -17.64 11.76 -13.58
CA PRO A 190 -18.83 11.79 -12.74
C PRO A 190 -18.51 11.54 -11.27
N VAL A 191 -18.95 12.45 -10.40
CA VAL A 191 -18.93 12.27 -8.94
C VAL A 191 -20.28 11.71 -8.48
N VAL A 192 -20.28 10.42 -8.12
CA VAL A 192 -21.45 9.68 -7.65
C VAL A 192 -21.48 9.67 -6.13
N THR A 193 -22.50 10.33 -5.57
CA THR A 193 -22.64 10.48 -4.11
C THR A 193 -23.48 9.38 -3.45
N ASP A 194 -23.96 8.42 -4.23
CA ASP A 194 -24.79 7.32 -3.73
C ASP A 194 -24.04 6.51 -2.66
N ARG A 195 -24.77 6.06 -1.64
CA ARG A 195 -24.20 5.18 -0.61
C ARG A 195 -24.09 3.77 -1.17
N LEU A 196 -22.90 3.20 -1.12
CA LEU A 196 -22.58 1.88 -1.66
C LEU A 196 -23.00 0.80 -0.65
N ASP A 197 -23.53 -0.31 -1.17
CA ASP A 197 -23.99 -1.46 -0.36
C ASP A 197 -23.06 -2.65 -0.51
N ARG A 198 -22.90 -3.16 -1.74
CA ARG A 198 -22.16 -4.39 -2.02
C ARG A 198 -21.58 -4.43 -3.43
N LEU A 199 -20.62 -5.33 -3.62
CA LEU A 199 -20.07 -5.67 -4.94
C LEU A 199 -20.73 -6.93 -5.50
N GLU A 200 -20.85 -7.00 -6.83
CA GLU A 200 -21.38 -8.15 -7.58
C GLU A 200 -20.49 -8.52 -8.78
N GLY A 201 -20.52 -9.81 -9.12
CA GLY A 201 -19.80 -10.43 -10.22
C GLY A 201 -19.67 -11.94 -10.01
N GLU A 202 -19.47 -12.71 -11.08
CA GLU A 202 -19.32 -14.18 -11.00
C GLU A 202 -17.91 -14.59 -10.56
N GLU A 203 -16.90 -14.32 -11.38
CA GLU A 203 -15.48 -14.60 -11.09
C GLU A 203 -14.66 -13.33 -10.84
N ILE A 204 -15.06 -12.23 -11.49
CA ILE A 204 -14.44 -10.91 -11.39
C ILE A 204 -15.52 -9.89 -11.05
N LEU A 205 -15.11 -8.71 -10.59
CA LEU A 205 -16.00 -7.59 -10.34
C LEU A 205 -16.70 -7.14 -11.63
N GLU A 206 -18.01 -6.92 -11.57
CA GLU A 206 -18.80 -6.43 -12.70
C GLU A 206 -19.67 -5.23 -12.33
N THR A 207 -20.02 -5.08 -11.04
CA THR A 207 -20.99 -4.05 -10.62
C THR A 207 -20.80 -3.65 -9.16
N VAL A 208 -20.99 -2.36 -8.88
CA VAL A 208 -21.25 -1.83 -7.54
C VAL A 208 -22.75 -1.58 -7.39
N VAL A 209 -23.32 -2.09 -6.31
CA VAL A 209 -24.74 -1.87 -5.97
C VAL A 209 -24.83 -0.86 -4.84
N THR A 210 -25.68 0.15 -5.01
CA THR A 210 -25.96 1.16 -3.99
C THR A 210 -27.05 0.68 -3.02
N THR A 211 -27.17 1.34 -1.87
CA THR A 211 -28.18 1.01 -0.85
C THR A 211 -29.64 1.21 -1.29
N ASP A 212 -29.89 2.01 -2.33
CA ASP A 212 -31.19 2.19 -2.95
C ASP A 212 -31.43 1.25 -4.15
N GLY A 213 -30.48 0.36 -4.45
CA GLY A 213 -30.59 -0.68 -5.46
C GLY A 213 -30.21 -0.24 -6.87
N ARG A 214 -29.53 0.89 -7.04
CA ARG A 214 -28.92 1.28 -8.31
C ARG A 214 -27.69 0.42 -8.56
N GLU A 215 -27.61 -0.12 -9.77
CA GLU A 215 -26.45 -0.86 -10.26
C GLU A 215 -25.54 0.09 -11.05
N ILE A 216 -24.26 0.11 -10.70
CA ILE A 216 -23.21 0.88 -11.37
C ILE A 216 -22.24 -0.15 -11.98
N PRO A 217 -22.36 -0.46 -13.28
CA PRO A 217 -21.46 -1.40 -13.95
C PRO A 217 -20.04 -0.85 -13.96
N ILE A 218 -19.08 -1.66 -13.53
CA ILE A 218 -17.65 -1.35 -13.55
C ILE A 218 -16.86 -2.64 -13.73
N ASP A 219 -15.73 -2.56 -14.42
CA ASP A 219 -14.77 -3.64 -14.54
C ASP A 219 -13.67 -3.55 -13.47
N GLY A 220 -13.44 -2.35 -12.92
CA GLY A 220 -12.41 -2.09 -11.92
C GLY A 220 -12.84 -1.08 -10.86
N LEU A 221 -12.54 -1.39 -9.60
CA LEU A 221 -12.74 -0.51 -8.46
C LEU A 221 -11.41 -0.28 -7.76
N SER A 222 -10.90 0.94 -7.84
CA SER A 222 -9.81 1.35 -6.98
C SER A 222 -10.37 1.95 -5.69
N SER A 223 -9.83 1.52 -4.56
CA SER A 223 -10.14 2.12 -3.27
C SER A 223 -8.88 2.19 -2.47
N LEU A 224 -8.43 3.39 -2.16
CA LEU A 224 -7.47 3.60 -1.09
C LEU A 224 -8.18 4.34 0.03
N GLY A 225 -8.50 3.60 1.09
CA GLY A 225 -8.58 4.23 2.40
C GLY A 225 -7.25 4.94 2.70
N GLU A 226 -7.27 5.92 3.60
CA GLU A 226 -6.05 6.63 4.04
C GLU A 226 -4.90 5.62 4.21
N ARG A 227 -3.75 5.85 3.56
CA ARG A 227 -2.56 5.01 3.80
C ARG A 227 -2.18 5.17 5.26
N ILE A 228 -2.48 4.17 6.09
CA ILE A 228 -2.11 4.21 7.49
C ILE A 228 -0.69 3.66 7.58
N PRO A 229 0.33 4.50 7.88
CA PRO A 229 1.64 3.98 8.18
C PRO A 229 1.52 3.05 9.40
N LEU A 230 2.03 1.83 9.26
CA LEU A 230 1.99 0.82 10.32
C LEU A 230 2.70 1.30 11.60
N PHE A 231 3.64 2.23 11.46
CA PHE A 231 4.27 2.91 12.58
C PHE A 231 3.79 4.36 12.69
N ARG A 232 2.88 4.62 13.63
CA ARG A 232 2.57 5.98 14.07
C ARG A 232 3.65 6.42 15.04
N ALA A 233 4.67 7.10 14.55
CA ALA A 233 5.62 7.77 15.42
C ALA A 233 4.85 8.74 16.32
N GLY A 234 4.69 8.37 17.59
CA GLY A 234 4.32 9.29 18.65
C GLY A 234 5.47 10.27 18.84
N VAL A 235 5.66 11.18 17.89
CA VAL A 235 6.56 12.32 18.05
C VAL A 235 5.86 13.23 19.06
N ASN A 236 6.06 12.93 20.34
CA ASN A 236 5.90 13.92 21.39
C ASN A 236 6.93 15.01 21.10
N ARG A 237 6.55 15.97 20.24
CA ARG A 237 7.25 17.24 20.12
C ARG A 237 7.12 17.90 21.48
N ARG A 238 8.20 17.86 22.27
CA ARG A 238 8.39 18.80 23.36
C ARG A 238 8.67 20.18 22.78
#